data_AF-A0A848R2A1-F1
#
_entry.id   AF-A0A848R2A1-F1
#
_cell.length_a   1.000
_cell.length_b   1.000
_cell.length_c   1.000
_cell.angle_alpha   90.00
_cell.angle_beta   90.00
_cell.angle_gamma   90.00
#
_symmetry.space_group_name_H-M   'P 1'
#
loop_
_entity.id
_entity.type
_entity.pdbx_description
1 polymer ?
#
loop_
_entity_poly.entity_id
_entity_poly.type
_entity_poly.pdbx_seq_one_letter_code
_entity_poly.pdbx_strand_id
1 'polypeptide(L)'
;MDLGYKDCNVNMLTLSHKLCISKSELSLFFDQCLHSNFRIWLSEIRLNAAKKMMLKYPDYSNDIISAECGFSCRTHLYRIFKTKEGCSPTEWRDSQHTDAAQNDSNEA
;
A
#
# COMPACT_ATOMS: atom_id res chain seq x y z
N MET A 1 -4.28 -17.22 1.13
CA MET A 1 -2.85 -16.89 1.02
C MET A 1 -2.53 -15.86 2.09
N ASP A 2 -1.56 -16.16 2.93
CA ASP A 2 -1.14 -15.26 4.01
C ASP A 2 -0.27 -14.15 3.41
N LEU A 3 -0.83 -12.97 3.20
CA LEU A 3 -0.13 -11.87 2.55
C LEU A 3 0.81 -11.21 3.56
N GLY A 4 2.10 -11.51 3.48
CA GLY A 4 3.12 -11.06 4.43
C GLY A 4 3.23 -9.54 4.65
N TYR A 5 2.66 -8.70 3.77
CA TYR A 5 2.60 -7.25 3.98
C TYR A 5 1.65 -6.81 5.11
N LYS A 6 0.71 -7.67 5.52
CA LYS A 6 -0.30 -7.35 6.55
C LYS A 6 0.29 -7.19 7.94
N ASP A 7 1.44 -7.79 8.22
CA ASP A 7 2.11 -7.67 9.51
C ASP A 7 2.75 -6.28 9.65
N CYS A 8 2.17 -5.44 10.51
CA CYS A 8 2.64 -4.07 10.75
C CYS A 8 4.01 -4.00 11.43
N ASN A 9 4.49 -5.10 12.02
CA ASN A 9 5.79 -5.18 12.69
C ASN A 9 6.92 -5.64 11.75
N VAL A 10 6.59 -6.07 10.53
CA VAL A 10 7.60 -6.45 9.53
C VAL A 10 8.52 -5.27 9.24
N ASN A 11 9.82 -5.54 9.39
CA ASN A 11 10.92 -4.62 9.15
C ASN A 11 12.13 -5.37 8.54
N MET A 12 13.19 -4.63 8.21
CA MET A 12 14.38 -5.22 7.58
C MET A 12 15.03 -6.34 8.42
N LEU A 13 15.00 -6.21 9.76
CA LEU A 13 15.56 -7.24 10.65
C LEU A 13 14.72 -8.52 10.61
N THR A 14 13.39 -8.40 10.71
CA THR A 14 12.51 -9.58 10.63
C THR A 14 12.61 -10.26 9.27
N LEU A 15 12.80 -9.51 8.18
CA LEU A 15 12.98 -10.07 6.85
C LEU A 15 14.33 -10.78 6.71
N SER A 16 15.40 -10.16 7.20
CA SER A 16 16.75 -10.73 7.26
C SER A 16 16.76 -12.09 7.95
N HIS A 17 16.12 -12.19 9.12
CA HIS A 17 16.02 -13.46 9.85
C HIS A 17 15.17 -14.50 9.11
N LYS A 18 14.04 -14.10 8.51
CA LYS A 18 13.17 -15.02 7.74
C LYS A 18 13.86 -15.59 6.50
N LEU A 19 14.73 -14.82 5.86
CA LEU A 19 15.42 -15.23 4.64
C LEU A 19 16.83 -15.79 4.88
N CYS A 20 17.35 -15.72 6.10
CA CYS A 20 18.75 -16.02 6.42
C CYS A 20 19.77 -15.23 5.57
N ILE A 21 19.43 -13.97 5.24
CA ILE A 21 20.29 -13.04 4.49
C ILE A 21 20.60 -11.84 5.37
N SER A 22 21.82 -11.31 5.33
CA SER A 22 22.17 -10.15 6.16
C SER A 22 21.38 -8.90 5.76
N LYS A 23 21.19 -7.97 6.69
CA LYS A 23 20.54 -6.68 6.41
C LYS A 23 21.29 -5.88 5.34
N SER A 24 22.61 -6.02 5.27
CA SER A 24 23.46 -5.33 4.30
C SER A 24 23.22 -5.84 2.89
N GLU A 25 23.22 -7.16 2.69
CA GLU A 25 22.91 -7.79 1.40
C GLU A 25 21.48 -7.48 0.95
N LEU A 26 20.50 -7.55 1.86
CA LEU A 26 19.13 -7.17 1.53
C LEU A 26 19.02 -5.69 1.14
N SER A 27 19.69 -4.79 1.87
CA SER A 27 19.68 -3.37 1.53
C SER A 27 20.28 -3.13 0.14
N LEU A 28 21.38 -3.81 -0.18
CA LEU A 28 22.00 -3.76 -1.51
C LEU A 28 21.05 -4.27 -2.60
N PHE A 29 20.34 -5.37 -2.34
CA PHE A 29 19.33 -5.90 -3.25
C PHE A 29 18.19 -4.90 -3.51
N PHE A 30 17.64 -4.27 -2.47
CA PHE A 30 16.58 -3.27 -2.65
C PHE A 30 17.07 -2.07 -3.48
N ASP A 31 18.29 -1.61 -3.22
CA ASP A 31 18.87 -0.45 -3.91
C ASP A 31 19.21 -0.77 -5.38
N GLN A 32 19.90 -1.88 -5.62
CA GLN A 32 20.44 -2.23 -6.95
C GLN A 32 19.41 -2.88 -7.87
N CYS A 33 18.52 -3.72 -7.33
CA CYS A 33 17.58 -4.50 -8.13
C CYS A 33 16.17 -3.90 -8.16
N LEU A 34 15.75 -3.25 -7.08
CA LEU A 34 14.41 -2.68 -6.96
C LEU A 34 14.40 -1.15 -6.98
N HIS A 35 15.58 -0.52 -7.03
CA HIS A 35 15.76 0.94 -7.05
C HIS A 35 14.94 1.65 -5.97
N SER A 36 14.91 1.04 -4.78
CA SER A 36 14.10 1.48 -3.65
C SER A 36 14.75 1.06 -2.34
N ASN A 37 14.12 1.39 -1.22
CA ASN A 37 14.45 0.76 0.06
C ASN A 37 13.26 -0.07 0.55
N PHE A 38 13.52 -1.00 1.47
CA PHE A 38 12.50 -1.91 1.97
C PHE A 38 11.23 -1.20 2.47
N ARG A 39 11.37 -0.06 3.16
CA ARG A 39 10.23 0.67 3.72
C ARG A 39 9.36 1.26 2.60
N ILE A 40 9.97 1.87 1.59
CA ILE A 40 9.25 2.43 0.44
C ILE A 40 8.57 1.31 -0.34
N TRP A 41 9.33 0.28 -0.71
CA TRP A 41 8.82 -0.89 -1.42
C TRP A 41 7.63 -1.55 -0.71
N LEU A 42 7.75 -1.81 0.59
CA LEU A 42 6.67 -2.40 1.37
C LEU A 42 5.45 -1.48 1.42
N SER A 43 5.67 -0.17 1.58
CA SER A 43 4.56 0.78 1.65
C SER A 43 3.81 0.89 0.32
N GLU A 44 4.48 0.77 -0.82
CA GLU A 44 3.82 0.72 -2.14
C GLU A 44 2.97 -0.53 -2.33
N ILE A 45 3.44 -1.70 -1.86
CA ILE A 45 2.63 -2.92 -1.85
C ILE A 45 1.37 -2.71 -1.00
N ARG A 46 1.50 -2.12 0.19
CA ARG A 46 0.37 -1.83 1.08
C ARG A 46 -0.58 -0.79 0.50
N LEU A 47 -0.06 0.22 -0.19
CA LEU A 47 -0.88 1.22 -0.91
C LEU A 47 -1.74 0.54 -1.98
N ASN A 48 -1.12 -0.32 -2.80
CA ASN A 48 -1.84 -1.03 -3.85
C ASN A 48 -2.91 -1.98 -3.28
N ALA A 49 -2.63 -2.63 -2.15
CA ALA A 49 -3.62 -3.41 -1.41
C ALA A 49 -4.77 -2.54 -0.89
N ALA A 50 -4.45 -1.36 -0.33
CA ALA A 50 -5.44 -0.42 0.17
C ALA A 50 -6.39 0.06 -0.92
N LYS A 51 -5.86 0.50 -2.07
CA LYS A 51 -6.69 0.90 -3.23
C LYS A 51 -7.64 -0.22 -3.68
N LYS A 52 -7.12 -1.44 -3.85
CA LYS A 52 -7.94 -2.61 -4.22
C LYS A 52 -9.04 -2.89 -3.19
N MET A 53 -8.73 -2.76 -1.91
CA MET A 53 -9.69 -2.99 -0.83
C MET A 53 -10.75 -1.89 -0.76
N MET A 54 -10.38 -0.62 -1.00
CA MET A 54 -11.32 0.50 -1.09
C MET A 54 -12.34 0.31 -2.22
N LEU A 55 -11.89 -0.16 -3.40
CA LEU A 55 -12.77 -0.45 -4.53
C LEU A 55 -13.67 -1.66 -4.26
N LYS A 56 -13.12 -2.69 -3.61
CA LYS A 56 -13.86 -3.94 -3.35
C LYS A 56 -14.87 -3.81 -2.21
N TYR A 57 -14.57 -2.99 -1.20
CA TYR A 57 -15.42 -2.78 -0.02
C TYR A 57 -15.59 -1.28 0.22
N PRO A 58 -16.48 -0.60 -0.52
CA PRO A 58 -16.67 0.85 -0.42
C PRO A 58 -17.05 1.33 1.00
N ASP A 59 -17.78 0.50 1.75
CA ASP A 59 -18.22 0.81 3.11
C ASP A 59 -17.11 0.70 4.17
N TYR A 60 -15.93 0.17 3.81
CA TYR A 60 -14.82 0.05 4.76
C TYR A 60 -14.18 1.41 5.05
N SER A 61 -14.17 1.76 6.34
CA SER A 61 -13.51 2.98 6.81
C SER A 61 -12.00 2.94 6.55
N ASN A 62 -11.39 4.13 6.46
CA ASN A 62 -9.94 4.25 6.34
C ASN A 62 -9.16 3.54 7.47
N ASP A 63 -9.74 3.44 8.65
CA ASP A 63 -9.12 2.75 9.78
C ASP A 63 -9.07 1.23 9.56
N ILE A 64 -10.18 0.65 9.08
CA ILE A 64 -10.23 -0.78 8.72
C ILE A 64 -9.24 -1.07 7.58
N ILE A 65 -9.26 -0.27 6.51
CA ILE A 65 -8.33 -0.43 5.38
C ILE A 65 -6.87 -0.33 5.84
N SER A 66 -6.57 0.65 6.71
CA SER A 66 -5.23 0.83 7.27
C SER A 66 -4.73 -0.43 7.99
N ALA A 67 -5.56 -0.98 8.88
CA ALA A 67 -5.23 -2.18 9.65
C ALA A 67 -5.08 -3.42 8.75
N GLU A 68 -6.02 -3.64 7.84
CA GLU A 68 -6.02 -4.79 6.93
C GLU A 68 -4.88 -4.77 5.90
N CYS A 69 -4.34 -3.59 5.61
CA CYS A 69 -3.20 -3.43 4.72
C CYS A 69 -1.86 -3.35 5.49
N GLY A 70 -1.86 -3.56 6.80
CA GLY A 70 -0.63 -3.61 7.61
C GLY A 70 0.03 -2.26 7.86
N PHE A 71 -0.68 -1.15 7.70
CA PHE A 71 -0.17 0.15 8.14
C PHE A 71 -0.22 0.23 9.66
N SER A 72 0.87 0.72 10.26
CA SER A 72 0.98 0.87 11.72
C SER A 72 -0.03 1.88 12.29
N CYS A 73 -0.46 2.86 11.51
CA CYS A 73 -1.48 3.83 11.90
C CYS A 73 -2.07 4.55 10.67
N ARG A 74 -3.24 5.17 10.86
CA ARG A 74 -3.94 5.96 9.84
C ARG A 74 -3.06 7.06 9.23
N THR A 75 -2.26 7.75 10.03
CA THR A 75 -1.36 8.82 9.54
C THR A 75 -0.39 8.30 8.48
N HIS A 76 0.06 7.04 8.59
CA HIS A 76 0.91 6.44 7.58
C HIS A 76 0.17 6.24 6.25
N LEU A 77 -1.05 5.70 6.30
CA LEU A 77 -1.92 5.56 5.12
C LEU A 77 -2.12 6.91 4.41
N TYR A 78 -2.47 7.97 5.15
CA TYR A 78 -2.68 9.30 4.58
C TYR A 78 -1.42 9.87 3.93
N ARG A 79 -0.26 9.73 4.60
CA ARG A 79 1.02 10.20 4.07
C ARG A 79 1.38 9.51 2.77
N ILE A 80 1.22 8.19 2.67
CA ILE A 80 1.57 7.50 1.43
C ILE A 80 0.63 7.85 0.27
N PHE A 81 -0.67 8.00 0.52
CA PHE A 81 -1.59 8.48 -0.51
C PHE A 81 -1.19 9.88 -0.99
N LYS A 82 -0.91 10.83 -0.09
CA LYS A 82 -0.46 12.17 -0.48
C LYS A 82 0.85 12.15 -1.27
N THR A 83 1.79 11.29 -0.90
CA THR A 83 3.09 11.16 -1.60
C THR A 83 2.98 10.47 -2.96
N LYS A 84 2.11 9.46 -3.12
CA LYS A 84 2.07 8.60 -4.32
C LYS A 84 0.93 8.94 -5.28
N GLU A 85 -0.19 9.42 -4.77
CA GLU A 85 -1.38 9.79 -5.56
C GLU A 85 -1.62 11.30 -5.60
N GLY A 86 -0.89 12.09 -4.79
CA GLY A 86 -1.10 13.54 -4.68
C GLY A 86 -2.33 13.94 -3.85
N CYS A 87 -3.17 13.00 -3.46
CA CYS A 87 -4.41 13.24 -2.71
C CYS A 87 -4.49 12.36 -1.44
N SER A 88 -5.48 12.60 -0.59
CA SER A 88 -5.76 11.80 0.61
C SER A 88 -6.51 10.53 0.23
N PRO A 89 -6.56 9.51 1.11
CA PRO A 89 -7.35 8.29 0.87
C PRO A 89 -8.83 8.55 0.63
N THR A 90 -9.39 9.62 1.21
CA THR A 90 -10.79 10.02 1.01
C THR A 90 -10.97 10.66 -0.36
N GLU A 91 -10.16 11.68 -0.68
CA GLU A 91 -10.20 12.33 -2.00
C GLU A 91 -9.97 11.32 -3.14
N TRP A 92 -9.07 10.35 -2.94
CA TRP A 92 -8.83 9.29 -3.92
C TRP A 92 -10.07 8.44 -4.18
N ARG A 93 -10.81 8.05 -3.13
CA ARG A 93 -12.07 7.30 -3.30
C ARG A 93 -13.11 8.09 -4.08
N ASP A 94 -13.29 9.36 -3.72
CA ASP A 94 -14.30 10.21 -4.33
C ASP A 94 -14.04 10.37 -5.85
N SER A 95 -12.77 10.41 -6.25
CA SER A 95 -12.40 10.44 -7.67
C SER A 95 -12.75 9.15 -8.40
N GLN A 96 -12.58 7.97 -7.76
CA GLN A 96 -12.91 6.68 -8.38
C GLN A 96 -14.41 6.54 -8.67
N HIS A 97 -15.27 7.16 -7.86
CA HIS A 97 -16.71 7.17 -8.11
C HIS A 97 -17.14 8.10 -9.24
N THR A 98 -16.37 9.16 -9.48
CA THR A 98 -16.65 10.12 -10.57
C THR A 98 -16.25 9.52 -11.92
N ASP A 99 -15.08 8.86 -11.99
CA ASP A 99 -14.59 8.24 -13.23
C ASP A 99 -15.46 7.08 -13.73
N ALA A 100 -16.16 6.38 -12.82
CA ALA A 100 -17.08 5.29 -13.20
C ALA A 100 -18.32 5.80 -13.97
N ALA A 101 -18.77 7.04 -13.75
CA ALA A 101 -19.96 7.60 -14.38
C ALA A 101 -19.74 8.07 -15.83
N GLN A 102 -18.47 8.25 -16.26
CA GLN A 102 -18.16 8.63 -17.64
C GLN A 102 -18.01 7.44 -18.61
N ASN A 103 -17.88 6.20 -18.12
CA ASN A 103 -17.59 5.06 -18.97
C ASN A 103 -18.85 4.34 -19.52
N ASP A 104 -20.05 4.66 -19.02
CA ASP A 104 -21.34 4.11 -19.50
C ASP A 104 -21.97 4.92 -20.65
N SER A 105 -21.35 6.01 -21.11
CA SER A 105 -21.91 6.87 -22.17
C SER A 105 -21.31 6.65 -23.57
N ASN A 106 -20.41 5.67 -23.75
CA ASN A 106 -19.73 5.40 -25.03
C ASN A 106 -20.12 4.08 -25.72
N GLU A 107 -21.20 3.42 -25.28
CA GLU A 107 -21.84 2.32 -26.02
C GLU A 107 -23.32 2.66 -26.27
N ALA A 108 -23.57 3.53 -27.26
CA ALA A 108 -24.86 3.68 -27.94
C ALA A 108 -24.63 3.98 -29.42
#